data_AF-A0AAW0IIK7-F1
#
_entry.id   AF-A0AAW0IIK7-F1
#
_cell.length_a   1.000
_cell.length_b   1.000
_cell.length_c   1.000
_cell.angle_alpha   90.00
_cell.angle_beta   90.00
_cell.angle_gamma   90.00
#
_symmetry.space_group_name_H-M   'P 1'
#
loop_
_entity.id
_entity.type
_entity.pdbx_description
1 polymer ?
#
loop_
_entity_poly.entity_id
_entity_poly.type
_entity_poly.pdbx_seq_one_letter_code
_entity_poly.pdbx_strand_id
1 'polypeptide(L)'
;MLVWSQKLSIYGISTVFSDIRHEASDFPCRVAKLPKNKNRNRYRDVSPFDHSRIKLHQEDNDYINASLIKMEEAQRSYILTQGPLPNTCGHFWEMVWEQKSRGVVMLNRIMEKGSLKCAQYWPQKEEKEMVFEDTNLKLTLIAEDVKSYYTVRQLELENLATQEAREILHFHYTTWPDFGVPESPASFLNFLFKVRESGSLSPEHGPIVVHCSAGIGRSGTFCLADTCLLLMDKRKDPSSVDIKKVLLEMRRFRMGLIQTADQLRFSYLAVIEGAKFIMGDSSVQDQWKELSHEDLEPPPEHVPPPPRPPKRILEPHNGKCKELFSNHQWMSEETCENEDSLAREEGRDPLSAMHSMSSMSQDTEVRKRIVAGGLQGTQASVPTKEEPSATDKEQKAHWPTHWKPFLVNMCMATALATGAYLCYRVCFH
;
A
#
# COMPACT_ATOMS: atom_id res chain seq x y z
N MET A 1 -6.64 -8.14 -32.83
CA MET A 1 -7.57 -7.07 -32.38
C MET A 1 -9.04 -7.51 -32.32
N LEU A 2 -9.74 -7.81 -33.44
CA LEU A 2 -11.20 -8.09 -33.45
C LEU A 2 -11.71 -9.06 -32.36
N VAL A 3 -11.00 -10.18 -32.15
CA VAL A 3 -11.34 -11.22 -31.13
C VAL A 3 -11.38 -10.66 -29.70
N TRP A 4 -10.60 -9.62 -29.38
CA TRP A 4 -10.60 -8.99 -28.07
C TRP A 4 -11.71 -7.93 -27.94
N SER A 5 -12.09 -7.26 -29.05
CA SER A 5 -13.18 -6.28 -29.07
C SER A 5 -14.52 -6.89 -28.62
N GLN A 6 -14.85 -8.09 -29.09
CA GLN A 6 -16.07 -8.81 -28.65
C GLN A 6 -16.08 -9.14 -27.15
N LYS A 7 -14.90 -9.39 -26.54
CA LYS A 7 -14.76 -9.68 -25.10
C LYS A 7 -14.86 -8.44 -24.20
N LEU A 8 -14.77 -7.22 -24.75
CA LEU A 8 -14.80 -5.96 -23.98
C LEU A 8 -16.21 -5.48 -23.56
N SER A 9 -17.26 -6.21 -23.93
CA SER A 9 -18.62 -5.97 -23.44
C SER A 9 -18.71 -6.21 -21.92
N ILE A 10 -19.51 -5.40 -21.20
CA ILE A 10 -19.55 -5.42 -19.73
C ILE A 10 -20.04 -6.77 -19.18
N TYR A 11 -21.02 -7.38 -19.84
CA TYR A 11 -21.50 -8.72 -19.50
C TYR A 11 -20.45 -9.81 -19.82
N GLY A 12 -19.78 -9.73 -20.98
CA GLY A 12 -18.72 -10.67 -21.36
C GLY A 12 -17.53 -10.66 -20.39
N ILE A 13 -17.00 -9.47 -20.07
CA ILE A 13 -15.81 -9.36 -19.20
C ILE A 13 -16.10 -9.74 -17.75
N SER A 14 -17.35 -9.54 -17.28
CA SER A 14 -17.79 -9.98 -15.95
C SER A 14 -17.85 -11.50 -15.84
N THR A 15 -18.36 -12.19 -16.88
CA THR A 15 -18.33 -13.66 -16.96
C THR A 15 -16.89 -14.17 -17.01
N VAL A 16 -16.06 -13.65 -17.93
CA VAL A 16 -14.64 -14.06 -18.06
C VAL A 16 -13.85 -13.84 -16.77
N PHE A 17 -14.10 -12.75 -16.04
CA PHE A 17 -13.49 -12.54 -14.72
C PHE A 17 -13.98 -13.55 -13.68
N SER A 18 -15.24 -13.97 -13.74
CA SER A 18 -15.76 -15.04 -12.88
C SER A 18 -15.10 -16.37 -13.20
N ASP A 19 -14.99 -16.76 -14.48
CA ASP A 19 -14.31 -18.00 -14.90
C ASP A 19 -12.88 -18.05 -14.37
N ILE A 20 -12.13 -16.95 -14.51
CA ILE A 20 -10.74 -16.79 -14.04
C ILE A 20 -10.60 -16.93 -12.51
N ARG A 21 -11.68 -16.76 -11.72
CA ARG A 21 -11.69 -17.06 -10.28
C ARG A 21 -11.95 -18.54 -9.97
N HIS A 22 -12.69 -19.25 -10.82
CA HIS A 22 -12.96 -20.68 -10.65
C HIS A 22 -11.84 -21.56 -11.22
N GLU A 23 -11.16 -21.10 -12.27
CA GLU A 23 -10.02 -21.77 -12.91
C GLU A 23 -8.66 -21.45 -12.25
N ALA A 24 -8.62 -20.51 -11.30
CA ALA A 24 -7.38 -20.15 -10.62
C ALA A 24 -6.85 -21.32 -9.77
N SER A 25 -5.54 -21.58 -9.84
CA SER A 25 -4.89 -22.56 -8.97
C SER A 25 -4.90 -22.07 -7.52
N ASP A 26 -5.16 -22.99 -6.60
CA ASP A 26 -4.98 -22.81 -5.15
C ASP A 26 -3.79 -23.65 -4.68
N PHE A 27 -2.98 -23.08 -3.79
CA PHE A 27 -1.77 -23.70 -3.28
C PHE A 27 -1.58 -23.35 -1.78
N PRO A 28 -0.84 -24.17 -1.01
CA PRO A 28 -0.68 -23.95 0.43
C PRO A 28 -0.02 -22.59 0.78
N CYS A 29 -0.51 -21.96 1.83
CA CYS A 29 0.04 -20.74 2.45
C CYS A 29 0.45 -20.98 3.93
N ARG A 30 0.93 -22.17 4.27
CA ARG A 30 1.14 -22.64 5.65
C ARG A 30 2.03 -21.70 6.44
N VAL A 31 3.15 -21.24 5.87
CA VAL A 31 4.09 -20.34 6.56
C VAL A 31 3.44 -18.98 6.84
N ALA A 32 2.62 -18.48 5.90
CA ALA A 32 1.92 -17.21 6.03
C ALA A 32 0.82 -17.22 7.11
N LYS A 33 0.25 -18.40 7.44
CA LYS A 33 -0.79 -18.55 8.48
C LYS A 33 -0.23 -18.92 9.87
N LEU A 34 1.09 -19.09 10.04
CA LEU A 34 1.69 -19.34 11.36
C LEU A 34 1.41 -18.18 12.33
N PRO A 35 1.14 -18.44 13.62
CA PRO A 35 0.86 -17.38 14.60
C PRO A 35 1.95 -16.30 14.67
N LYS A 36 3.24 -16.67 14.59
CA LYS A 36 4.36 -15.72 14.61
C LYS A 36 4.43 -14.78 13.40
N ASN A 37 3.67 -15.08 12.34
CA ASN A 37 3.59 -14.28 11.12
C ASN A 37 2.29 -13.46 11.00
N LYS A 38 1.38 -13.54 11.99
CA LYS A 38 0.11 -12.79 11.98
C LYS A 38 0.32 -11.28 11.83
N ASN A 39 1.33 -10.71 12.51
CA ASN A 39 1.69 -9.29 12.45
C ASN A 39 2.55 -8.89 11.23
N ARG A 40 3.02 -9.85 10.42
CA ARG A 40 3.72 -9.58 9.14
C ARG A 40 2.75 -9.56 7.94
N ASN A 41 1.45 -9.77 8.16
CA ASN A 41 0.40 -9.79 7.12
C ASN A 41 -0.56 -8.60 7.28
N ARG A 42 -0.70 -7.76 6.24
CA ARG A 42 -1.63 -6.61 6.23
C ARG A 42 -3.10 -7.03 6.08
N TYR A 43 -3.36 -8.14 5.40
CA TYR A 43 -4.70 -8.68 5.14
C TYR A 43 -4.72 -10.19 5.46
N ARG A 44 -5.75 -10.67 6.16
CA ARG A 44 -5.86 -12.07 6.62
C ARG A 44 -6.06 -13.06 5.45
N ASP A 45 -6.73 -12.57 4.43
CA ASP A 45 -7.20 -13.23 3.21
C ASP A 45 -6.20 -13.14 2.03
N VAL A 46 -5.12 -12.35 2.15
CA VAL A 46 -4.08 -12.23 1.12
C VAL A 46 -2.74 -12.76 1.65
N SER A 47 -2.19 -13.78 1.02
CA SER A 47 -0.94 -14.43 1.45
C SER A 47 -0.14 -14.96 0.26
N PRO A 48 1.19 -15.07 0.37
CA PRO A 48 1.99 -15.75 -0.64
C PRO A 48 1.80 -17.27 -0.52
N PHE A 49 1.96 -17.99 -1.63
CA PHE A 49 2.01 -19.45 -1.60
C PHE A 49 3.39 -19.93 -1.11
N ASP A 50 3.45 -21.05 -0.40
CA ASP A 50 4.67 -21.55 0.25
C ASP A 50 5.81 -21.86 -0.77
N HIS A 51 5.45 -22.16 -2.02
CA HIS A 51 6.38 -22.51 -3.10
C HIS A 51 6.89 -21.30 -3.91
N SER A 52 6.26 -20.13 -3.78
CA SER A 52 6.58 -18.90 -4.53
C SER A 52 6.95 -17.72 -3.64
N ARG A 53 6.76 -17.85 -2.32
CA ARG A 53 7.12 -16.79 -1.38
C ARG A 53 8.60 -16.44 -1.45
N ILE A 54 8.92 -15.16 -1.28
CA ILE A 54 10.30 -14.79 -0.97
C ILE A 54 10.62 -15.26 0.46
N LYS A 55 11.90 -15.57 0.66
CA LYS A 55 12.51 -15.87 1.96
C LYS A 55 13.56 -14.82 2.23
N LEU A 56 13.54 -14.25 3.42
CA LEU A 56 14.61 -13.40 3.93
C LEU A 56 15.75 -14.30 4.45
N HIS A 57 17.00 -13.90 4.36
CA HIS A 57 18.14 -14.68 4.88
C HIS A 57 18.36 -14.49 6.40
N GLN A 58 17.26 -14.38 7.15
CA GLN A 58 17.24 -14.32 8.61
C GLN A 58 17.04 -15.70 9.25
N GLU A 59 17.80 -16.03 10.29
CA GLU A 59 17.70 -17.34 10.97
C GLU A 59 16.42 -17.50 11.82
N ASP A 60 15.92 -16.45 12.47
CA ASP A 60 14.65 -16.54 13.24
C ASP A 60 13.44 -16.68 12.29
N ASN A 61 13.25 -15.72 11.37
CA ASN A 61 12.00 -15.64 10.62
C ASN A 61 12.15 -15.13 9.19
N ASP A 62 12.35 -16.08 8.27
CA ASP A 62 12.43 -15.86 6.82
C ASP A 62 11.17 -15.27 6.14
N TYR A 63 10.11 -14.95 6.88
CA TYR A 63 8.80 -14.64 6.31
C TYR A 63 8.58 -13.16 5.96
N ILE A 64 8.24 -12.92 4.70
CA ILE A 64 7.63 -11.69 4.19
C ILE A 64 6.42 -12.04 3.29
N ASN A 65 5.38 -11.19 3.27
CA ASN A 65 4.22 -11.36 2.37
C ASN A 65 4.54 -10.86 0.94
N ALA A 66 5.51 -11.53 0.31
CA ALA A 66 5.94 -11.28 -1.07
C ALA A 66 5.99 -12.59 -1.86
N SER A 67 5.77 -12.53 -3.17
CA SER A 67 5.76 -13.70 -4.07
C SER A 67 6.57 -13.41 -5.34
N LEU A 68 7.49 -14.30 -5.68
CA LEU A 68 8.17 -14.31 -6.97
C LEU A 68 7.22 -14.84 -8.05
N ILE A 69 6.90 -14.01 -9.03
CA ILE A 69 6.18 -14.40 -10.25
C ILE A 69 7.21 -14.53 -11.37
N LYS A 70 7.45 -15.75 -11.85
CA LYS A 70 8.46 -16.08 -12.87
C LYS A 70 7.76 -16.44 -14.19
N MET A 71 7.69 -15.49 -15.12
CA MET A 71 7.06 -15.70 -16.43
C MET A 71 8.10 -16.24 -17.41
N GLU A 72 8.25 -17.57 -17.44
CA GLU A 72 9.37 -18.25 -18.12
C GLU A 72 9.41 -17.97 -19.63
N GLU A 73 8.28 -18.08 -20.34
CA GLU A 73 8.21 -17.79 -21.78
C GLU A 73 8.57 -16.33 -22.08
N ALA A 74 8.10 -15.39 -21.26
CA ALA A 74 8.36 -13.96 -21.39
C ALA A 74 9.79 -13.57 -20.96
N GLN A 75 10.52 -14.46 -20.26
CA GLN A 75 11.79 -14.16 -19.60
C GLN A 75 11.71 -12.86 -18.78
N ARG A 76 10.73 -12.82 -17.86
CA ARG A 76 10.54 -11.71 -16.91
C ARG A 76 10.12 -12.24 -15.55
N SER A 77 10.64 -11.62 -14.51
CA SER A 77 10.35 -11.95 -13.11
C SER A 77 9.97 -10.69 -12.35
N TYR A 78 8.97 -10.82 -11.47
CA TYR A 78 8.48 -9.74 -10.62
C TYR A 78 8.34 -10.25 -9.18
N ILE A 79 8.58 -9.39 -8.19
CA ILE A 79 8.24 -9.67 -6.79
C ILE A 79 6.98 -8.88 -6.45
N LEU A 80 5.85 -9.58 -6.29
CA LEU A 80 4.60 -8.93 -5.87
C LEU A 80 4.41 -9.06 -4.36
N THR A 81 4.35 -7.90 -3.69
CA THR A 81 4.32 -7.80 -2.21
C THR A 81 3.22 -6.87 -1.73
N GLN A 82 2.82 -7.01 -0.46
CA GLN A 82 1.93 -6.05 0.20
C GLN A 82 2.63 -4.69 0.41
N GLY A 83 1.86 -3.61 0.56
CA GLY A 83 2.41 -2.34 1.00
C GLY A 83 2.91 -2.47 2.45
N PRO A 84 4.19 -2.15 2.76
CA PRO A 84 4.78 -2.40 4.07
C PRO A 84 3.91 -1.97 5.27
N LEU A 85 3.96 -2.77 6.33
CA LEU A 85 3.51 -2.40 7.67
C LEU A 85 4.66 -1.67 8.40
N PRO A 86 4.38 -0.88 9.45
CA PRO A 86 5.44 -0.21 10.21
C PRO A 86 6.54 -1.17 10.72
N ASN A 87 6.14 -2.37 11.14
CA ASN A 87 7.03 -3.46 11.59
C ASN A 87 7.55 -4.36 10.44
N THR A 88 7.41 -3.94 9.17
CA THR A 88 7.95 -4.66 8.00
C THR A 88 8.60 -3.73 6.97
N CYS A 89 9.06 -2.54 7.38
CA CYS A 89 9.81 -1.65 6.49
C CYS A 89 11.25 -2.15 6.28
N GLY A 90 11.96 -2.55 7.33
CA GLY A 90 13.30 -3.16 7.22
C GLY A 90 13.27 -4.42 6.38
N HIS A 91 12.44 -5.40 6.77
CA HIS A 91 12.17 -6.63 6.00
C HIS A 91 11.87 -6.40 4.50
N PHE A 92 11.25 -5.27 4.13
CA PHE A 92 11.00 -4.92 2.71
C PHE A 92 12.28 -4.48 1.99
N TRP A 93 13.13 -3.70 2.63
CA TRP A 93 14.41 -3.26 2.06
C TRP A 93 15.48 -4.35 2.09
N GLU A 94 15.45 -5.23 3.07
CA GLU A 94 16.20 -6.49 3.12
C GLU A 94 15.86 -7.37 1.91
N MET A 95 14.57 -7.55 1.62
CA MET A 95 14.13 -8.23 0.41
C MET A 95 14.64 -7.53 -0.87
N VAL A 96 14.57 -6.20 -0.98
CA VAL A 96 15.12 -5.46 -2.14
C VAL A 96 16.64 -5.69 -2.28
N TRP A 97 17.37 -5.68 -1.16
CA TRP A 97 18.80 -5.87 -1.10
C TRP A 97 19.24 -7.29 -1.50
N GLU A 98 18.65 -8.31 -0.88
CA GLU A 98 18.97 -9.71 -1.10
C GLU A 98 18.64 -10.18 -2.51
N GLN A 99 17.45 -9.79 -3.00
CA GLN A 99 16.98 -10.18 -4.33
C GLN A 99 17.61 -9.32 -5.44
N LYS A 100 18.45 -8.32 -5.08
CA LYS A 100 19.19 -7.41 -5.98
C LYS A 100 18.28 -6.60 -6.92
N SER A 101 17.10 -6.23 -6.44
CA SER A 101 16.10 -5.51 -7.22
C SER A 101 16.56 -4.07 -7.51
N ARG A 102 16.61 -3.67 -8.78
CA ARG A 102 17.01 -2.31 -9.20
C ARG A 102 15.92 -1.25 -8.97
N GLY A 103 14.65 -1.68 -8.97
CA GLY A 103 13.52 -0.76 -8.87
C GLY A 103 12.34 -1.28 -8.06
N VAL A 104 11.54 -0.32 -7.59
CA VAL A 104 10.32 -0.51 -6.80
C VAL A 104 9.17 0.25 -7.46
N VAL A 105 8.08 -0.43 -7.77
CA VAL A 105 6.87 0.15 -8.37
C VAL A 105 5.75 0.18 -7.32
N MET A 106 5.40 1.40 -6.89
CA MET A 106 4.36 1.69 -5.89
C MET A 106 3.09 2.20 -6.59
N LEU A 107 2.01 1.40 -6.54
CA LEU A 107 0.75 1.69 -7.24
C LEU A 107 -0.39 2.15 -6.31
N ASN A 108 -0.07 2.74 -5.16
CA ASN A 108 -1.03 3.26 -4.19
C ASN A 108 -0.47 4.45 -3.42
N ARG A 109 -1.33 5.34 -2.94
CA ARG A 109 -0.93 6.36 -1.94
C ARG A 109 -0.90 5.76 -0.54
N ILE A 110 -0.14 6.36 0.38
CA ILE A 110 -0.04 5.94 1.78
C ILE A 110 -1.42 5.92 2.46
N MET A 111 -2.23 6.96 2.24
CA MET A 111 -3.61 7.03 2.68
C MET A 111 -4.56 7.03 1.48
N GLU A 112 -5.61 6.21 1.53
CA GLU A 112 -6.68 6.21 0.52
C GLU A 112 -8.04 6.06 1.23
N LYS A 113 -8.98 6.97 0.94
CA LYS A 113 -10.33 6.98 1.55
C LYS A 113 -10.26 7.00 3.09
N GLY A 114 -9.38 7.84 3.64
CA GLY A 114 -9.15 7.98 5.09
C GLY A 114 -8.45 6.79 5.78
N SER A 115 -8.05 5.75 5.04
CA SER A 115 -7.42 4.54 5.60
C SER A 115 -5.94 4.44 5.25
N LEU A 116 -5.10 4.00 6.19
CA LEU A 116 -3.66 3.77 5.98
C LEU A 116 -3.40 2.47 5.20
N LYS A 117 -3.03 2.60 3.92
CA LYS A 117 -2.87 1.51 2.94
C LYS A 117 -1.45 0.98 2.83
N CYS A 118 -0.47 1.78 3.21
CA CYS A 118 0.96 1.49 3.20
C CYS A 118 1.62 2.32 4.31
N ALA A 119 2.73 1.88 4.89
CA ALA A 119 3.56 2.75 5.73
C ALA A 119 4.32 3.78 4.87
N GLN A 120 4.79 4.87 5.50
CA GLN A 120 5.88 5.68 4.96
C GLN A 120 7.16 4.86 5.12
N TYR A 121 7.58 4.18 4.05
CA TYR A 121 8.72 3.24 4.08
C TYR A 121 9.96 3.78 3.36
N TRP A 122 9.89 4.99 2.81
CA TRP A 122 11.00 5.71 2.17
C TRP A 122 11.12 7.14 2.73
N PRO A 123 12.30 7.76 2.73
CA PRO A 123 12.49 9.15 3.17
C PRO A 123 11.76 10.15 2.26
N GLN A 124 11.11 11.16 2.86
CA GLN A 124 10.41 12.24 2.14
C GLN A 124 11.26 13.49 1.92
N LYS A 125 12.50 13.53 2.43
CA LYS A 125 13.44 14.64 2.30
C LYS A 125 14.85 14.09 2.24
N GLU A 126 15.72 14.70 1.45
CA GLU A 126 17.15 14.37 1.34
C GLU A 126 17.84 14.52 2.72
N GLU A 127 17.51 15.59 3.44
CA GLU A 127 17.88 15.97 4.81
C GLU A 127 17.50 14.95 5.91
N LYS A 128 16.88 13.81 5.57
CA LYS A 128 16.31 12.84 6.51
C LYS A 128 16.36 11.41 5.97
N GLU A 129 17.45 10.72 6.25
CA GLU A 129 17.59 9.28 6.04
C GLU A 129 16.59 8.46 6.88
N MET A 130 16.36 7.21 6.46
CA MET A 130 15.69 6.20 7.26
C MET A 130 16.66 5.07 7.58
N VAL A 131 16.85 4.78 8.87
CA VAL A 131 17.63 3.62 9.35
C VAL A 131 16.69 2.52 9.80
N PHE A 132 16.96 1.30 9.36
CA PHE A 132 16.22 0.09 9.69
C PHE A 132 17.11 -0.81 10.55
N GLU A 133 17.11 -0.56 11.86
CA GLU A 133 17.95 -1.26 12.86
C GLU A 133 17.71 -2.78 12.87
N ASP A 134 16.48 -3.22 12.56
CA ASP A 134 16.08 -4.62 12.45
C ASP A 134 16.79 -5.39 11.32
N THR A 135 17.37 -4.68 10.36
CA THR A 135 17.96 -5.24 9.13
C THR A 135 19.34 -4.65 8.77
N ASN A 136 19.85 -3.71 9.58
CA ASN A 136 21.11 -2.98 9.35
C ASN A 136 21.19 -2.29 7.97
N LEU A 137 20.08 -1.68 7.55
CA LEU A 137 20.00 -0.92 6.31
C LEU A 137 19.77 0.56 6.57
N LYS A 138 20.35 1.42 5.75
CA LYS A 138 20.08 2.88 5.69
C LYS A 138 19.55 3.23 4.30
N LEU A 139 18.58 4.13 4.23
CA LEU A 139 17.95 4.56 3.00
C LEU A 139 17.89 6.09 2.93
N THR A 140 18.49 6.65 1.89
CA THR A 140 18.60 8.11 1.64
C THR A 140 17.78 8.49 0.40
N LEU A 141 17.15 9.66 0.40
CA LEU A 141 16.60 10.26 -0.83
C LEU A 141 17.73 11.04 -1.52
N ILE A 142 17.94 10.78 -2.82
CA ILE A 142 19.00 11.42 -3.62
C ILE A 142 18.43 12.42 -4.63
N ALA A 143 17.26 12.11 -5.21
CA ALA A 143 16.53 13.02 -6.10
C ALA A 143 15.05 12.63 -6.21
N GLU A 144 14.18 13.59 -6.54
CA GLU A 144 12.76 13.39 -6.81
C GLU A 144 12.33 14.16 -8.08
N ASP A 145 11.73 13.45 -9.05
CA ASP A 145 11.05 14.04 -10.21
C ASP A 145 9.53 13.82 -10.09
N VAL A 146 8.79 14.91 -9.87
CA VAL A 146 7.33 14.90 -9.64
C VAL A 146 6.60 15.28 -10.92
N LYS A 147 5.77 14.37 -11.42
CA LYS A 147 4.84 14.57 -12.54
C LYS A 147 3.39 14.60 -12.05
N SER A 148 2.46 15.00 -12.91
CA SER A 148 1.05 15.19 -12.56
C SER A 148 0.34 13.93 -12.01
N TYR A 149 0.75 12.72 -12.40
CA TYR A 149 0.16 11.46 -11.94
C TYR A 149 1.16 10.40 -11.43
N TYR A 150 2.46 10.72 -11.43
CA TYR A 150 3.49 9.83 -10.88
C TYR A 150 4.69 10.61 -10.33
N THR A 151 5.52 9.93 -9.54
CA THR A 151 6.81 10.44 -9.06
C THR A 151 7.87 9.40 -9.27
N VAL A 152 9.05 9.79 -9.76
CA VAL A 152 10.25 8.94 -9.77
C VAL A 152 11.20 9.46 -8.70
N ARG A 153 11.70 8.58 -7.83
CA ARG A 153 12.73 8.91 -6.85
C ARG A 153 13.98 8.08 -7.11
N GLN A 154 15.13 8.74 -7.03
CA GLN A 154 16.43 8.10 -6.89
C GLN A 154 16.69 7.94 -5.39
N LEU A 155 16.79 6.69 -4.92
CA LEU A 155 17.08 6.37 -3.53
C LEU A 155 18.44 5.68 -3.44
N GLU A 156 19.20 5.93 -2.39
CA GLU A 156 20.39 5.15 -2.06
C GLU A 156 20.08 4.21 -0.90
N LEU A 157 20.26 2.90 -1.11
CA LEU A 157 20.12 1.87 -0.11
C LEU A 157 21.52 1.36 0.27
N GLU A 158 21.94 1.61 1.50
CA GLU A 158 23.23 1.22 2.05
C GLU A 158 23.08 0.09 3.06
N ASN A 159 23.93 -0.93 2.94
CA ASN A 159 24.07 -1.98 3.94
C ASN A 159 25.12 -1.56 4.97
N LEU A 160 24.67 -1.27 6.19
CA LEU A 160 25.53 -0.72 7.25
C LEU A 160 26.62 -1.71 7.69
N ALA A 161 26.38 -3.01 7.57
CA ALA A 161 27.33 -4.06 7.96
C ALA A 161 28.46 -4.27 6.92
N THR A 162 28.23 -3.98 5.64
CA THR A 162 29.23 -4.13 4.57
C THR A 162 29.75 -2.81 3.99
N GLN A 163 29.08 -1.69 4.27
CA GLN A 163 29.29 -0.37 3.63
C GLN A 163 29.14 -0.40 2.10
N GLU A 164 28.44 -1.41 1.55
CA GLU A 164 28.02 -1.43 0.15
C GLU A 164 26.75 -0.57 -0.01
N ALA A 165 26.74 0.35 -0.97
CA ALA A 165 25.59 1.17 -1.33
C ALA A 165 25.08 0.82 -2.74
N ARG A 166 23.76 0.90 -2.94
CA ARG A 166 23.10 0.67 -4.23
C ARG A 166 22.00 1.68 -4.48
N GLU A 167 22.00 2.26 -5.67
CA GLU A 167 20.90 3.10 -6.14
C GLU A 167 19.67 2.25 -6.49
N ILE A 168 18.51 2.63 -5.96
CA ILE A 168 17.19 2.03 -6.21
C ILE A 168 16.27 3.08 -6.82
N LEU A 169 15.60 2.74 -7.93
CA LEU A 169 14.63 3.63 -8.57
C LEU A 169 13.20 3.33 -8.09
N HIS A 170 12.55 4.32 -7.48
CA HIS A 170 11.20 4.18 -6.91
C HIS A 170 10.16 4.93 -7.75
N PHE A 171 9.31 4.16 -8.44
CA PHE A 171 8.26 4.63 -9.35
C PHE A 171 6.90 4.61 -8.65
N HIS A 172 6.41 5.77 -8.24
CA HIS A 172 5.17 5.92 -7.48
C HIS A 172 4.05 6.45 -8.39
N TYR A 173 3.08 5.62 -8.77
CA TYR A 173 1.88 6.05 -9.47
C TYR A 173 0.86 6.60 -8.46
N THR A 174 0.61 7.90 -8.47
CA THR A 174 -0.08 8.60 -7.37
C THR A 174 -1.60 8.67 -7.51
N THR A 175 -2.13 8.69 -8.74
CA THR A 175 -3.58 8.95 -8.97
C THR A 175 -4.46 7.70 -9.07
N TRP A 176 -3.90 6.47 -9.07
CA TRP A 176 -4.69 5.25 -9.30
C TRP A 176 -5.69 4.97 -8.16
N PRO A 177 -7.02 5.05 -8.40
CA PRO A 177 -8.02 4.85 -7.36
C PRO A 177 -8.10 3.38 -6.88
N ASP A 178 -8.20 3.20 -5.55
CA ASP A 178 -8.31 1.88 -4.94
C ASP A 178 -9.63 1.15 -5.33
N PHE A 179 -9.52 -0.10 -5.76
CA PHE A 179 -10.56 -0.88 -6.48
C PHE A 179 -11.12 -0.22 -7.75
N GLY A 180 -10.41 0.75 -8.32
CA GLY A 180 -10.66 1.30 -9.65
C GLY A 180 -9.53 0.98 -10.64
N VAL A 181 -9.50 1.77 -11.70
CA VAL A 181 -8.56 1.71 -12.82
C VAL A 181 -8.01 3.11 -13.10
N PRO A 182 -6.87 3.27 -13.80
CA PRO A 182 -6.42 4.55 -14.31
C PRO A 182 -7.44 5.17 -15.28
N GLU A 183 -7.44 6.49 -15.40
CA GLU A 183 -8.42 7.24 -16.20
C GLU A 183 -8.28 6.96 -17.70
N SER A 184 -7.05 6.78 -18.19
CA SER A 184 -6.76 6.40 -19.57
C SER A 184 -5.71 5.27 -19.63
N PRO A 185 -5.71 4.45 -20.70
CA PRO A 185 -4.59 3.56 -20.99
C PRO A 185 -3.28 4.32 -21.24
N ALA A 186 -3.34 5.55 -21.75
CA ALA A 186 -2.18 6.36 -22.11
C ALA A 186 -1.28 6.69 -20.90
N SER A 187 -1.84 7.19 -19.79
CA SER A 187 -1.05 7.50 -18.58
C SER A 187 -0.47 6.25 -17.91
N PHE A 188 -1.23 5.14 -17.90
CA PHE A 188 -0.71 3.84 -17.47
C PHE A 188 0.43 3.33 -18.36
N LEU A 189 0.30 3.44 -19.68
CA LEU A 189 1.32 2.97 -20.63
C LEU A 189 2.57 3.83 -20.59
N ASN A 190 2.45 5.16 -20.60
CA ASN A 190 3.61 6.05 -20.47
C ASN A 190 4.39 5.75 -19.17
N PHE A 191 3.72 5.58 -18.03
CA PHE A 191 4.37 5.14 -16.79
C PHE A 191 5.04 3.75 -16.90
N LEU A 192 4.38 2.76 -17.50
CA LEU A 192 4.97 1.44 -17.73
C LEU A 192 6.22 1.52 -18.63
N PHE A 193 6.20 2.36 -19.66
CA PHE A 193 7.34 2.59 -20.52
C PHE A 193 8.48 3.34 -19.80
N LYS A 194 8.19 4.30 -18.92
CA LYS A 194 9.23 4.91 -18.04
C LYS A 194 9.91 3.87 -17.13
N VAL A 195 9.17 2.91 -16.59
CA VAL A 195 9.76 1.78 -15.82
C VAL A 195 10.61 0.85 -16.70
N ARG A 196 10.24 0.65 -17.97
CA ARG A 196 11.02 -0.13 -18.94
C ARG A 196 12.31 0.59 -19.36
N GLU A 197 12.21 1.87 -19.72
CA GLU A 197 13.32 2.74 -20.15
C GLU A 197 14.42 2.87 -19.08
N SER A 198 14.05 2.80 -17.80
CA SER A 198 15.00 2.91 -16.70
C SER A 198 15.94 1.69 -16.51
N GLY A 199 15.74 0.61 -17.27
CA GLY A 199 16.43 -0.66 -17.06
C GLY A 199 15.95 -1.47 -15.83
N SER A 200 15.04 -0.96 -14.99
CA SER A 200 14.64 -1.63 -13.73
C SER A 200 13.95 -2.99 -13.93
N LEU A 201 13.47 -3.28 -15.15
CA LEU A 201 12.87 -4.54 -15.55
C LEU A 201 13.87 -5.53 -16.20
N SER A 202 15.12 -5.14 -16.41
CA SER A 202 16.09 -5.81 -17.28
C SER A 202 16.80 -7.01 -16.60
N PRO A 203 17.16 -8.10 -17.31
CA PRO A 203 17.56 -9.37 -16.70
C PRO A 203 18.97 -9.41 -16.07
N GLU A 204 19.77 -8.35 -16.24
CA GLU A 204 21.01 -8.11 -15.50
C GLU A 204 20.77 -7.71 -14.03
N HIS A 205 19.53 -7.41 -13.66
CA HIS A 205 19.12 -7.05 -12.32
C HIS A 205 18.22 -8.11 -11.68
N GLY A 206 18.06 -8.00 -10.36
CA GLY A 206 17.05 -8.76 -9.63
C GLY A 206 15.62 -8.42 -10.05
N PRO A 207 14.64 -9.31 -9.79
CA PRO A 207 13.24 -9.08 -10.12
C PRO A 207 12.74 -7.74 -9.55
N ILE A 208 12.05 -6.94 -10.37
CA ILE A 208 11.49 -5.66 -9.92
C ILE A 208 10.43 -5.89 -8.84
N VAL A 209 10.43 -5.08 -7.77
CA VAL A 209 9.42 -5.18 -6.71
C VAL A 209 8.19 -4.36 -7.12
N VAL A 210 7.01 -4.95 -7.13
CA VAL A 210 5.75 -4.29 -7.51
C VAL A 210 4.74 -4.45 -6.38
N HIS A 211 4.21 -3.35 -5.87
CA HIS A 211 3.23 -3.39 -4.79
C HIS A 211 2.06 -2.43 -5.01
N CYS A 212 1.02 -2.67 -4.22
CA CYS A 212 -0.01 -1.69 -3.92
C CYS A 212 -0.30 -1.87 -2.41
N SER A 213 -1.53 -1.69 -1.93
CA SER A 213 -1.83 -2.04 -0.54
C SER A 213 -1.74 -3.55 -0.27
N ALA A 214 -2.34 -4.39 -1.13
CA ALA A 214 -2.36 -5.86 -0.96
C ALA A 214 -1.39 -6.63 -1.90
N GLY A 215 -0.83 -5.96 -2.91
CA GLY A 215 0.07 -6.59 -3.88
C GLY A 215 -0.61 -7.55 -4.87
N ILE A 216 -1.91 -7.37 -5.16
CA ILE A 216 -2.67 -8.29 -6.03
C ILE A 216 -3.51 -7.60 -7.11
N GLY A 217 -4.30 -6.58 -6.77
CA GLY A 217 -5.18 -5.90 -7.75
C GLY A 217 -4.39 -5.09 -8.78
N ARG A 218 -3.98 -3.88 -8.39
CA ARG A 218 -3.23 -2.92 -9.23
C ARG A 218 -1.90 -3.51 -9.74
N SER A 219 -1.16 -4.19 -8.86
CA SER A 219 0.08 -4.92 -9.20
C SER A 219 -0.13 -6.04 -10.23
N GLY A 220 -1.26 -6.76 -10.13
CA GLY A 220 -1.64 -7.77 -11.14
C GLY A 220 -1.95 -7.13 -12.50
N THR A 221 -2.66 -6.00 -12.53
CA THR A 221 -2.92 -5.23 -13.76
C THR A 221 -1.61 -4.75 -14.41
N PHE A 222 -0.67 -4.22 -13.62
CA PHE A 222 0.64 -3.75 -14.10
C PHE A 222 1.44 -4.88 -14.75
N CYS A 223 1.73 -5.95 -14.01
CA CYS A 223 2.55 -7.04 -14.49
C CYS A 223 1.88 -7.85 -15.62
N LEU A 224 0.55 -7.98 -15.63
CA LEU A 224 -0.17 -8.67 -16.72
C LEU A 224 -0.03 -7.91 -18.04
N ALA A 225 -0.17 -6.57 -18.01
CA ALA A 225 -0.02 -5.76 -19.21
C ALA A 225 1.43 -5.82 -19.74
N ASP A 226 2.41 -5.68 -18.84
CA ASP A 226 3.84 -5.78 -19.19
C ASP A 226 4.20 -7.15 -19.80
N THR A 227 3.83 -8.25 -19.13
CA THR A 227 4.06 -9.62 -19.63
C THR A 227 3.37 -9.86 -20.96
N CYS A 228 2.11 -9.42 -21.13
CA CYS A 228 1.40 -9.60 -22.40
C CYS A 228 2.09 -8.84 -23.55
N LEU A 229 2.44 -7.57 -23.36
CA LEU A 229 3.14 -6.78 -24.37
C LEU A 229 4.51 -7.38 -24.72
N LEU A 230 5.24 -7.92 -23.73
CA LEU A 230 6.52 -8.60 -23.93
C LEU A 230 6.38 -9.93 -24.70
N LEU A 231 5.31 -10.70 -24.46
CA LEU A 231 4.99 -11.91 -25.24
C LEU A 231 4.60 -11.56 -26.69
N MET A 232 3.83 -10.49 -26.90
CA MET A 232 3.47 -10.01 -28.25
C MET A 232 4.71 -9.60 -29.04
N ASP A 233 5.64 -8.89 -28.39
CA ASP A 233 6.91 -8.50 -28.99
C ASP A 233 7.80 -9.70 -29.32
N LYS A 234 8.00 -10.60 -28.35
CA LYS A 234 8.87 -11.77 -28.49
C LYS A 234 8.40 -12.75 -29.57
N ARG A 235 7.08 -12.89 -29.75
CA ARG A 235 6.47 -13.76 -30.77
C ARG A 235 6.26 -13.07 -32.13
N LYS A 236 6.30 -11.73 -32.16
CA LYS A 236 5.91 -10.87 -33.31
C LYS A 236 4.49 -11.15 -33.87
N ASP A 237 3.64 -11.83 -33.10
CA ASP A 237 2.22 -12.03 -33.40
C ASP A 237 1.33 -11.60 -32.22
N PRO A 238 0.71 -10.42 -32.31
CA PRO A 238 -0.31 -9.94 -31.38
C PRO A 238 -1.51 -10.87 -31.15
N SER A 239 -1.85 -11.75 -32.09
CA SER A 239 -3.03 -12.62 -32.01
C SER A 239 -2.81 -13.89 -31.17
N SER A 240 -1.57 -14.37 -31.07
CA SER A 240 -1.18 -15.53 -30.26
C SER A 240 -1.37 -15.39 -28.74
N VAL A 241 -1.48 -14.17 -28.22
CA VAL A 241 -1.43 -13.91 -26.77
C VAL A 241 -2.82 -13.96 -26.15
N ASP A 242 -3.10 -15.03 -25.40
CA ASP A 242 -4.34 -15.14 -24.62
C ASP A 242 -4.17 -14.58 -23.21
N ILE A 243 -4.58 -13.32 -23.04
CA ILE A 243 -4.54 -12.58 -21.77
C ILE A 243 -5.21 -13.35 -20.61
N LYS A 244 -6.22 -14.20 -20.87
CA LYS A 244 -6.82 -15.08 -19.85
C LYS A 244 -5.81 -16.11 -19.34
N LYS A 245 -5.10 -16.78 -20.24
CA LYS A 245 -4.10 -17.81 -19.90
C LYS A 245 -2.88 -17.19 -19.20
N VAL A 246 -2.41 -16.04 -19.65
CA VAL A 246 -1.30 -15.33 -18.98
C VAL A 246 -1.67 -14.98 -17.54
N LEU A 247 -2.88 -14.46 -17.29
CA LEU A 247 -3.33 -14.16 -15.92
C LEU A 247 -3.51 -15.42 -15.06
N LEU A 248 -4.00 -16.52 -15.63
CA LEU A 248 -4.09 -17.81 -14.92
C LEU A 248 -2.70 -18.36 -14.56
N GLU A 249 -1.72 -18.23 -15.45
CA GLU A 249 -0.33 -18.63 -15.16
C GLU A 249 0.28 -17.77 -14.04
N MET A 250 0.14 -16.45 -14.13
CA MET A 250 0.59 -15.54 -13.05
C MET A 250 -0.09 -15.84 -11.71
N ARG A 251 -1.38 -16.22 -11.73
CA ARG A 251 -2.14 -16.61 -10.52
C ARG A 251 -1.65 -17.89 -9.87
N ARG A 252 -0.81 -18.71 -10.53
CA ARG A 252 -0.12 -19.85 -9.89
C ARG A 252 0.96 -19.40 -8.92
N PHE A 253 1.50 -18.19 -9.08
CA PHE A 253 2.56 -17.66 -8.23
C PHE A 253 2.03 -16.78 -7.08
N ARG A 254 0.90 -16.10 -7.24
CA ARG A 254 0.24 -15.33 -6.17
C ARG A 254 -1.27 -15.33 -6.36
N MET A 255 -2.00 -15.58 -5.28
CA MET A 255 -3.47 -15.57 -5.28
C MET A 255 -4.07 -14.22 -5.71
N GLY A 256 -5.27 -14.26 -6.31
CA GLY A 256 -6.14 -13.09 -6.43
C GLY A 256 -5.64 -11.94 -7.31
N LEU A 257 -4.63 -12.14 -8.17
CA LEU A 257 -4.13 -11.11 -9.09
C LEU A 257 -5.26 -10.58 -9.97
N ILE A 258 -5.38 -9.24 -10.08
CA ILE A 258 -6.57 -8.54 -10.61
C ILE A 258 -7.83 -8.82 -9.78
N GLN A 259 -8.39 -7.76 -9.19
CA GLN A 259 -9.43 -7.86 -8.15
C GLN A 259 -10.84 -7.54 -8.65
N THR A 260 -11.00 -6.91 -9.82
CA THR A 260 -12.32 -6.57 -10.39
C THR A 260 -12.39 -6.87 -11.89
N ALA A 261 -13.60 -7.06 -12.40
CA ALA A 261 -13.84 -7.18 -13.84
C ALA A 261 -13.42 -5.91 -14.60
N ASP A 262 -13.53 -4.72 -13.99
CA ASP A 262 -13.03 -3.47 -14.57
C ASP A 262 -11.50 -3.44 -14.68
N GLN A 263 -10.77 -3.95 -13.69
CA GLN A 263 -9.31 -4.09 -13.77
C GLN A 263 -8.89 -5.09 -14.85
N LEU A 264 -9.64 -6.18 -15.04
CA LEU A 264 -9.42 -7.09 -16.18
C LEU A 264 -9.71 -6.38 -17.50
N ARG A 265 -10.83 -5.65 -17.60
CA ARG A 265 -11.20 -4.87 -18.80
C ARG A 265 -10.13 -3.83 -19.15
N PHE A 266 -9.58 -3.15 -18.13
CA PHE A 266 -8.50 -2.19 -18.31
C PHE A 266 -7.20 -2.88 -18.76
N SER A 267 -6.84 -4.05 -18.23
CA SER A 267 -5.71 -4.83 -18.76
C SER A 267 -5.87 -5.16 -20.25
N TYR A 268 -7.07 -5.54 -20.70
CA TYR A 268 -7.34 -5.72 -22.14
C TYR A 268 -7.14 -4.41 -22.93
N LEU A 269 -7.63 -3.27 -22.43
CA LEU A 269 -7.47 -1.96 -23.10
C LEU A 269 -6.00 -1.53 -23.17
N ALA A 270 -5.24 -1.66 -22.07
CA ALA A 270 -3.82 -1.33 -22.04
C ALA A 270 -2.98 -2.23 -22.97
N VAL A 271 -3.30 -3.53 -23.07
CA VAL A 271 -2.62 -4.43 -24.01
C VAL A 271 -3.03 -4.16 -25.46
N ILE A 272 -4.29 -3.81 -25.75
CA ILE A 272 -4.75 -3.38 -27.08
C ILE A 272 -4.01 -2.12 -27.53
N GLU A 273 -3.94 -1.12 -26.66
CA GLU A 273 -3.34 0.17 -26.98
C GLU A 273 -1.82 0.06 -27.09
N GLY A 274 -1.18 -0.57 -26.10
CA GLY A 274 0.26 -0.82 -26.07
C GLY A 274 0.76 -1.65 -27.25
N ALA A 275 -0.08 -2.50 -27.84
CA ALA A 275 0.26 -3.28 -29.02
C ALA A 275 0.61 -2.43 -30.25
N LYS A 276 0.10 -1.20 -30.37
CA LYS A 276 0.43 -0.30 -31.50
C LYS A 276 1.93 -0.04 -31.58
N PHE A 277 2.53 0.31 -30.43
CA PHE A 277 3.97 0.50 -30.29
C PHE A 277 4.76 -0.76 -30.63
N ILE A 278 4.33 -1.91 -30.08
CA ILE A 278 4.96 -3.21 -30.33
C ILE A 278 4.88 -3.66 -31.81
N MET A 279 3.86 -3.20 -32.54
CA MET A 279 3.73 -3.40 -33.99
C MET A 279 4.55 -2.42 -34.85
N GLY A 280 5.32 -1.52 -34.23
CA GLY A 280 6.25 -0.61 -34.90
C GLY A 280 5.79 0.84 -35.05
N ASP A 281 4.60 1.21 -34.57
CA ASP A 281 4.19 2.61 -34.50
C ASP A 281 4.79 3.29 -33.27
N SER A 282 6.03 3.78 -33.38
CA SER A 282 6.72 4.47 -32.28
C SER A 282 6.04 5.78 -31.88
N SER A 283 5.27 6.41 -32.79
CA SER A 283 4.65 7.72 -32.57
C SER A 283 3.57 7.71 -31.48
N VAL A 284 3.04 6.54 -31.13
CA VAL A 284 2.06 6.43 -30.04
C VAL A 284 2.67 6.72 -28.68
N GLN A 285 3.99 6.58 -28.51
CA GLN A 285 4.63 6.85 -27.22
C GLN A 285 4.61 8.35 -26.90
N ASP A 286 4.92 9.20 -27.88
CA ASP A 286 4.80 10.66 -27.75
C ASP A 286 3.35 11.07 -27.54
N GLN A 287 2.41 10.48 -28.29
CA GLN A 287 0.97 10.69 -28.10
C GLN A 287 0.52 10.29 -26.68
N TRP A 288 1.03 9.19 -26.10
CA TRP A 288 0.70 8.82 -24.73
C TRP A 288 1.31 9.79 -23.72
N LYS A 289 2.52 10.33 -23.95
CA LYS A 289 3.10 11.39 -23.12
C LYS A 289 2.16 12.60 -23.10
N GLU A 290 1.81 13.13 -24.28
CA GLU A 290 0.90 14.26 -24.45
C GLU A 290 -0.48 14.02 -23.80
N LEU A 291 -1.14 12.90 -24.13
CA LEU A 291 -2.46 12.52 -23.60
C LEU A 291 -2.47 12.12 -22.12
N SER A 292 -1.29 11.91 -21.52
CA SER A 292 -1.16 11.71 -20.08
C SER A 292 -1.01 13.00 -19.28
N HIS A 293 -0.67 14.10 -19.97
CA HIS A 293 -0.45 15.42 -19.37
C HIS A 293 0.56 15.40 -18.21
N GLU A 294 1.66 14.64 -18.33
CA GLU A 294 2.62 14.43 -17.22
C GLU A 294 3.29 15.71 -16.72
N ASP A 295 3.47 16.70 -17.60
CA ASP A 295 4.13 17.98 -17.33
C ASP A 295 3.20 19.04 -16.68
N LEU A 296 1.96 18.69 -16.30
CA LEU A 296 1.09 19.55 -15.48
C LEU A 296 1.51 19.55 -14.00
N GLU A 297 1.11 20.58 -13.26
CA GLU A 297 1.28 20.61 -11.80
C GLU A 297 0.59 19.40 -11.14
N PRO A 298 1.22 18.75 -10.13
CA PRO A 298 0.61 17.63 -9.43
C PRO A 298 -0.63 18.09 -8.63
N PRO A 299 -1.73 17.31 -8.65
CA PRO A 299 -2.90 17.63 -7.85
C PRO A 299 -2.52 17.60 -6.35
N PRO A 300 -2.99 18.55 -5.53
CA PRO A 300 -2.66 18.59 -4.11
C PRO A 300 -2.95 17.25 -3.43
N GLU A 301 -2.05 16.77 -2.57
CA GLU A 301 -2.07 15.40 -2.01
C GLU A 301 -3.42 14.98 -1.41
N HIS A 302 -4.16 15.98 -0.90
CA HIS A 302 -5.44 15.84 -0.20
C HIS A 302 -6.66 15.73 -1.14
N VAL A 303 -6.49 15.90 -2.45
CA VAL A 303 -7.57 15.71 -3.42
C VAL A 303 -7.94 14.21 -3.49
N PRO A 304 -9.22 13.84 -3.26
CA PRO A 304 -9.68 12.48 -3.52
C PRO A 304 -9.67 12.23 -5.03
N PRO A 305 -9.31 11.01 -5.50
CA PRO A 305 -9.35 10.70 -6.92
C PRO A 305 -10.80 10.84 -7.41
N PRO A 306 -11.02 11.20 -8.69
CA PRO A 306 -12.33 11.57 -9.18
C PRO A 306 -13.40 10.50 -8.88
N PRO A 307 -14.63 10.92 -8.57
CA PRO A 307 -15.69 10.00 -8.19
C PRO A 307 -15.92 8.97 -9.30
N ARG A 308 -16.04 7.70 -8.92
CA ARG A 308 -16.32 6.62 -9.86
C ARG A 308 -17.57 6.95 -10.68
N PRO A 309 -17.60 6.67 -12.00
CA PRO A 309 -18.81 6.78 -12.80
C PRO A 309 -19.98 6.08 -12.09
N PRO A 310 -21.19 6.67 -12.08
CA PRO A 310 -22.29 6.15 -11.29
C PRO A 310 -22.62 4.71 -11.70
N LYS A 311 -22.74 3.81 -10.71
CA LYS A 311 -23.24 2.46 -10.95
C LYS A 311 -24.61 2.56 -11.59
N ARG A 312 -24.77 2.07 -12.83
CA ARG A 312 -26.10 1.80 -13.38
C ARG A 312 -26.77 0.78 -12.46
N ILE A 313 -27.97 1.12 -11.99
CA ILE A 313 -28.74 0.25 -11.11
C ILE A 313 -29.16 -0.97 -11.93
N LEU A 314 -28.70 -2.15 -11.50
CA LEU A 314 -29.25 -3.43 -11.93
C LEU A 314 -30.34 -3.80 -10.92
N GLU A 315 -31.54 -4.12 -11.41
CA GLU A 315 -32.62 -4.61 -10.57
C GLU A 315 -32.27 -5.99 -9.99
N PRO A 316 -32.69 -6.29 -8.74
CA PRO A 316 -32.32 -7.54 -8.07
C PRO A 316 -33.14 -8.71 -8.60
N HIS A 317 -32.63 -9.41 -9.61
CA HIS A 317 -33.15 -10.72 -9.99
C HIS A 317 -32.62 -11.83 -9.05
N ASN A 318 -33.54 -12.73 -8.68
CA ASN A 318 -33.45 -13.53 -7.46
C ASN A 318 -32.52 -14.75 -7.61
N GLY A 319 -31.45 -14.81 -6.81
CA GLY A 319 -30.51 -15.94 -6.77
C GLY A 319 -29.85 -16.07 -5.40
N LYS A 320 -30.29 -17.05 -4.59
CA LYS A 320 -29.81 -17.24 -3.22
C LYS A 320 -28.35 -17.71 -3.16
N CYS A 321 -27.45 -16.82 -2.76
CA CYS A 321 -26.19 -17.20 -2.12
C CYS A 321 -26.14 -16.48 -0.76
N LYS A 322 -25.87 -17.19 0.34
CA LYS A 322 -25.89 -16.60 1.69
C LYS A 322 -24.70 -15.65 1.87
N GLU A 323 -24.97 -14.49 2.43
CA GLU A 323 -23.96 -13.49 2.77
C GLU A 323 -23.02 -13.98 3.88
N LEU A 324 -21.75 -13.58 3.81
CA LEU A 324 -20.75 -13.85 4.85
C LEU A 324 -19.87 -12.62 5.16
N PHE A 325 -20.44 -11.43 4.97
CA PHE A 325 -19.83 -10.14 5.32
C PHE A 325 -20.88 -9.24 5.98
N SER A 326 -21.25 -9.55 7.23
CA SER A 326 -21.99 -8.60 8.06
C SER A 326 -21.11 -7.40 8.39
N ASN A 327 -21.65 -6.18 8.28
CA ASN A 327 -20.95 -4.97 8.71
C ASN A 327 -20.72 -5.03 10.23
N HIS A 328 -19.48 -4.79 10.66
CA HIS A 328 -19.19 -4.40 12.04
C HIS A 328 -18.62 -3.01 12.06
N GLN A 329 -19.45 -2.07 12.50
CA GLN A 329 -19.13 -0.69 12.81
C GLN A 329 -18.40 -0.65 14.17
N TRP A 330 -17.33 0.14 14.27
CA TRP A 330 -16.71 0.42 15.57
C TRP A 330 -17.58 1.37 16.40
N MET A 331 -17.79 1.02 17.65
CA MET A 331 -17.98 1.95 18.78
C MET A 331 -17.17 1.42 19.97
N SER A 332 -16.80 2.33 20.87
CA SER A 332 -15.90 2.08 22.00
C SER A 332 -16.66 2.06 23.34
N GLU A 333 -15.88 1.84 24.41
CA GLU A 333 -16.15 2.16 25.82
C GLU A 333 -16.92 1.10 26.66
N GLU A 334 -16.11 0.50 27.55
CA GLU A 334 -16.33 0.23 28.98
C GLU A 334 -17.70 -0.26 29.49
N THR A 335 -17.67 -1.44 30.13
CA THR A 335 -17.74 -1.49 31.61
C THR A 335 -17.16 -2.82 32.14
N CYS A 336 -16.89 -2.89 33.44
CA CYS A 336 -16.35 -4.07 34.11
C CYS A 336 -17.09 -4.29 35.44
N GLU A 337 -17.80 -5.40 35.57
CA GLU A 337 -18.36 -5.88 36.84
C GLU A 337 -18.19 -7.40 36.95
N ASN A 338 -17.96 -7.87 38.17
CA ASN A 338 -18.02 -9.29 38.52
C ASN A 338 -19.48 -9.72 38.74
N GLU A 339 -19.78 -11.00 38.57
CA GLU A 339 -20.48 -11.79 39.60
C GLU A 339 -19.96 -13.24 39.56
N ASP A 340 -20.24 -14.00 40.61
CA ASP A 340 -19.48 -15.18 41.06
C ASP A 340 -20.38 -16.42 41.23
N SER A 341 -19.76 -17.59 41.44
CA SER A 341 -20.37 -18.86 41.85
C SER A 341 -21.26 -19.58 40.80
N LEU A 342 -21.49 -20.90 40.81
CA LEU A 342 -21.34 -21.92 41.87
C LEU A 342 -20.62 -23.20 41.38
N ALA A 343 -20.13 -23.98 42.35
CA ALA A 343 -19.41 -25.24 42.13
C ALA A 343 -20.32 -26.48 42.00
N ARG A 344 -19.74 -27.59 41.53
CA ARG A 344 -20.19 -28.95 41.87
C ARG A 344 -19.02 -29.93 41.86
N GLU A 345 -18.71 -30.49 43.04
CA GLU A 345 -17.81 -31.65 43.19
C GLU A 345 -18.57 -32.98 43.05
N GLU A 346 -17.83 -34.03 42.70
CA GLU A 346 -17.89 -35.44 43.13
C GLU A 346 -17.39 -36.35 41.98
N GLY A 347 -16.39 -37.23 42.14
CA GLY A 347 -15.44 -37.43 43.24
C GLY A 347 -14.65 -38.75 43.12
N ARG A 348 -13.62 -38.91 43.97
CA ARG A 348 -12.89 -40.15 44.34
C ARG A 348 -11.81 -40.75 43.39
N ASP A 349 -10.57 -40.44 43.76
CA ASP A 349 -9.36 -41.30 43.87
C ASP A 349 -9.63 -42.67 44.58
N PRO A 350 -8.69 -43.66 44.74
CA PRO A 350 -7.21 -43.47 44.83
C PRO A 350 -6.22 -44.64 44.43
N LEU A 351 -4.92 -44.37 44.70
CA LEU A 351 -3.77 -45.27 44.97
C LEU A 351 -2.88 -45.84 43.84
N SER A 352 -1.68 -45.24 43.66
CA SER A 352 -0.32 -45.82 43.86
C SER A 352 0.73 -44.78 43.39
N ALA A 353 1.67 -44.23 44.18
CA ALA A 353 2.81 -44.84 44.89
C ALA A 353 3.80 -45.56 43.93
N MET A 354 5.13 -45.33 43.92
CA MET A 354 6.09 -44.77 44.91
C MET A 354 7.27 -43.96 44.29
N HIS A 355 7.97 -43.16 45.12
CA HIS A 355 9.41 -42.75 45.21
C HIS A 355 10.41 -42.95 44.03
N SER A 356 11.53 -42.21 43.87
CA SER A 356 12.47 -41.53 44.79
C SER A 356 13.21 -40.37 44.05
N MET A 357 13.49 -39.16 44.58
CA MET A 357 14.62 -38.72 45.46
C MET A 357 16.02 -39.26 45.06
N SER A 358 17.16 -38.53 45.09
CA SER A 358 17.57 -37.17 45.56
C SER A 358 18.80 -36.69 44.73
N SER A 359 19.45 -35.51 44.81
CA SER A 359 19.96 -34.64 45.91
C SER A 359 20.38 -33.29 45.28
N MET A 360 20.05 -32.08 45.76
CA MET A 360 20.37 -31.35 47.02
C MET A 360 21.81 -30.81 47.19
N SER A 361 21.97 -29.47 47.09
CA SER A 361 22.70 -28.51 47.97
C SER A 361 22.46 -27.08 47.40
N GLN A 362 22.14 -25.97 48.07
CA GLN A 362 22.44 -25.39 49.41
C GLN A 362 23.91 -24.87 49.54
N ASP A 363 24.22 -23.69 50.10
CA ASP A 363 23.36 -22.64 50.73
C ASP A 363 24.07 -21.26 50.94
N THR A 364 23.36 -20.26 51.52
CA THR A 364 23.85 -19.14 52.41
C THR A 364 24.77 -17.99 51.86
N GLU A 365 24.86 -16.75 52.41
CA GLU A 365 23.97 -15.84 53.22
C GLU A 365 24.63 -14.41 53.45
N VAL A 366 23.85 -13.37 53.86
CA VAL A 366 24.19 -12.07 54.58
C VAL A 366 25.17 -11.00 53.98
N ARG A 367 25.29 -9.69 54.38
CA ARG A 367 24.71 -8.81 55.47
C ARG A 367 24.77 -7.25 55.25
N LYS A 368 23.81 -6.49 55.87
CA LYS A 368 23.82 -5.04 56.31
C LYS A 368 23.98 -3.91 55.23
N ARG A 369 23.37 -2.70 55.24
CA ARG A 369 23.02 -1.61 56.24
C ARG A 369 24.22 -0.66 56.57
N ILE A 370 24.15 0.69 56.73
CA ILE A 370 23.04 1.65 57.05
C ILE A 370 23.41 3.18 56.82
N VAL A 371 22.42 4.07 56.55
CA VAL A 371 22.21 5.55 56.86
C VAL A 371 23.17 6.72 56.48
N ALA A 372 22.62 7.65 55.66
CA ALA A 372 22.53 9.15 55.62
C ALA A 372 23.54 10.20 56.21
N GLY A 373 23.54 11.39 55.57
CA GLY A 373 24.01 12.73 56.06
C GLY A 373 25.27 13.29 55.36
N GLY A 374 25.49 14.60 55.10
CA GLY A 374 24.60 15.78 55.13
C GLY A 374 25.31 17.16 54.99
N LEU A 375 24.98 17.93 53.93
CA LEU A 375 25.07 19.41 53.68
C LEU A 375 26.33 20.30 53.97
N GLN A 376 26.39 21.42 53.20
CA GLN A 376 27.21 22.66 53.31
C GLN A 376 28.73 22.56 53.02
N GLY A 377 29.41 23.60 52.50
CA GLY A 377 28.99 24.95 52.03
C GLY A 377 30.18 25.93 51.91
N THR A 378 30.13 27.21 51.47
CA THR A 378 29.17 28.01 50.64
C THR A 378 29.75 29.43 50.41
N GLN A 379 29.99 29.90 49.16
CA GLN A 379 30.17 31.33 48.74
C GLN A 379 30.32 31.42 47.19
N ALA A 380 29.90 32.39 46.37
CA ALA A 380 29.32 33.78 46.40
C ALA A 380 30.13 34.63 45.36
N SER A 381 29.69 35.68 44.66
CA SER A 381 28.47 36.52 44.55
C SER A 381 28.41 37.13 43.11
N VAL A 382 27.30 37.49 42.42
CA VAL A 382 26.05 38.23 42.78
C VAL A 382 26.29 39.75 43.01
N PRO A 383 25.36 40.69 42.69
CA PRO A 383 24.01 40.61 42.06
C PRO A 383 24.04 41.10 40.58
N THR A 384 23.09 41.76 39.89
CA THR A 384 21.77 42.45 40.09
C THR A 384 21.07 42.52 38.68
N LYS A 385 19.83 42.93 38.37
CA LYS A 385 18.62 43.57 38.99
C LYS A 385 17.36 42.88 38.41
N GLU A 386 16.23 42.69 39.10
CA GLU A 386 15.15 43.57 39.63
C GLU A 386 14.04 44.02 38.63
N GLU A 387 12.79 43.69 38.98
CA GLU A 387 11.51 43.98 38.29
C GLU A 387 10.87 45.33 38.75
N PRO A 388 9.60 45.64 38.41
CA PRO A 388 8.54 45.39 39.42
C PRO A 388 7.09 45.07 38.92
N SER A 389 6.47 44.09 39.60
CA SER A 389 5.07 44.03 40.13
C SER A 389 3.79 44.32 39.31
N ALA A 390 2.78 43.47 39.61
CA ALA A 390 1.32 43.48 39.36
C ALA A 390 0.53 44.79 39.74
N THR A 391 -0.80 44.96 39.54
CA THR A 391 -1.96 44.02 39.51
C THR A 391 -3.14 44.42 38.58
N ASP A 392 -4.14 43.53 38.53
CA ASP A 392 -5.60 43.73 38.31
C ASP A 392 -6.26 43.73 36.90
N LYS A 393 -7.28 42.85 36.82
CA LYS A 393 -8.59 42.90 36.12
C LYS A 393 -8.82 44.08 35.15
N GLU A 394 -9.27 43.90 33.90
CA GLU A 394 -10.59 43.33 33.55
C GLU A 394 -10.77 43.13 32.01
N GLN A 395 -11.90 42.50 31.61
CA GLN A 395 -12.63 42.63 30.33
C GLN A 395 -12.13 42.01 28.98
N LYS A 396 -13.15 41.43 28.31
CA LYS A 396 -13.41 41.27 26.85
C LYS A 396 -12.79 40.10 26.09
N ALA A 397 -13.68 39.19 25.69
CA ALA A 397 -13.44 38.17 24.67
C ALA A 397 -13.25 38.81 23.28
N HIS A 398 -12.12 38.52 22.63
CA HIS A 398 -11.86 38.89 21.24
C HIS A 398 -12.37 37.79 20.29
N TRP A 399 -13.36 38.13 19.46
CA TRP A 399 -13.73 37.31 18.30
C TRP A 399 -12.65 37.45 17.19
N PRO A 400 -12.29 36.40 16.45
CA PRO A 400 -11.31 36.51 15.36
C PRO A 400 -11.87 37.32 14.19
N THR A 401 -11.21 38.40 13.81
CA THR A 401 -11.74 39.46 12.92
C THR A 401 -12.09 39.03 11.47
N HIS A 402 -11.82 37.77 11.10
CA HIS A 402 -11.91 37.23 9.74
C HIS A 402 -13.32 37.07 9.16
N TRP A 403 -14.39 37.08 9.97
CA TRP A 403 -15.74 36.75 9.49
C TRP A 403 -16.43 37.88 8.69
N LYS A 404 -15.99 39.14 8.85
CA LYS A 404 -16.66 40.31 8.23
C LYS A 404 -16.63 40.30 6.68
N PRO A 405 -15.49 40.06 6.00
CA PRO A 405 -15.47 40.00 4.53
C PRO A 405 -16.35 38.86 3.97
N PHE A 406 -16.33 37.70 4.62
CA PHE A 406 -17.09 36.52 4.17
C PHE A 406 -18.61 36.74 4.25
N LEU A 407 -19.10 37.27 5.37
CA LEU A 407 -20.52 37.56 5.57
C LEU A 407 -21.03 38.65 4.62
N VAL A 408 -20.23 39.70 4.37
CA VAL A 408 -20.57 40.74 3.39
C VAL A 408 -20.69 40.15 1.97
N ASN A 409 -19.73 39.29 1.57
CA ASN A 409 -19.77 38.65 0.26
C ASN A 409 -20.98 37.70 0.10
N MET A 410 -21.35 36.94 1.13
CA MET A 410 -22.59 36.13 1.11
C MET A 410 -23.85 36.99 0.97
N CYS A 411 -23.96 38.08 1.73
CA CYS A 411 -25.10 38.99 1.64
C CYS A 411 -25.23 39.63 0.24
N MET A 412 -24.11 40.08 -0.34
CA MET A 412 -24.07 40.64 -1.70
C MET A 412 -24.46 39.61 -2.77
N ALA A 413 -23.93 38.39 -2.70
CA ALA A 413 -24.29 37.32 -3.62
C ALA A 413 -25.78 36.96 -3.53
N THR A 414 -26.33 36.91 -2.32
CA THR A 414 -27.76 36.62 -2.08
C THR A 414 -28.66 37.73 -2.61
N ALA A 415 -28.28 39.00 -2.40
CA ALA A 415 -29.01 40.15 -2.93
C ALA A 415 -29.01 40.17 -4.47
N LEU A 416 -27.86 39.90 -5.10
CA LEU A 416 -27.74 39.83 -6.57
C LEU A 416 -28.58 38.68 -7.16
N ALA A 417 -28.53 37.48 -6.56
CA ALA A 417 -29.34 36.35 -6.99
C ALA A 417 -30.85 36.63 -6.85
N THR A 418 -31.27 37.26 -5.75
CA THR A 418 -32.67 37.63 -5.52
C THR A 418 -33.14 38.70 -6.51
N GLY A 419 -32.31 39.71 -6.78
CA GLY A 419 -32.58 40.74 -7.79
C GLY A 419 -32.69 40.16 -9.20
N ALA A 420 -31.77 39.27 -9.59
CA ALA A 420 -31.82 38.59 -10.88
C ALA A 420 -33.08 37.72 -11.04
N TYR A 421 -33.49 37.00 -9.98
CA TYR A 421 -34.74 36.22 -9.98
C TYR A 421 -36.00 37.09 -10.09
N LEU A 422 -36.02 38.24 -9.41
CA LEU A 422 -37.13 39.20 -9.52
C LEU A 422 -37.21 39.82 -10.92
N CYS A 423 -36.09 40.25 -11.50
CA CYS A 423 -36.05 40.72 -12.89
C CYS A 423 -36.50 39.65 -13.88
N TYR A 424 -36.05 38.39 -13.71
CA TYR A 424 -36.52 37.27 -14.53
C TYR A 424 -38.04 37.06 -14.43
N ARG A 425 -38.60 37.12 -13.21
CA ARG A 425 -40.06 36.99 -12.99
C ARG A 425 -40.88 38.16 -13.53
N VAL A 426 -40.29 39.34 -13.73
CA VAL A 426 -40.96 40.52 -14.33
C VAL A 426 -40.82 40.56 -15.86
N CYS A 427 -39.74 40.00 -16.42
CA CYS A 427 -39.52 39.99 -17.87
C CYS A 427 -40.10 38.79 -18.62
N PHE A 428 -40.41 37.69 -17.91
CA PHE A 428 -40.80 36.42 -18.53
C PHE A 428 -42.07 35.79 -17.92
N HIS A 429 -42.84 36.53 -17.11
CA HIS A 429 -44.00 35.97 -16.42
C HIS A 429 -45.08 36.98 -16.01
#